data_AF-A0A5C9C0K5-F1
#
_entry.id   AF-A0A5C9C0K5-F1
#
_cell.length_a   1.000
_cell.length_b   1.000
_cell.length_c   1.000
_cell.angle_alpha   90.00
_cell.angle_beta   90.00
_cell.angle_gamma   90.00
#
_symmetry.space_group_name_H-M   'P 1'
#
loop_
_entity.id
_entity.type
_entity.pdbx_description
1 polymer ?
#
loop_
_entity_poly.entity_id
_entity_poly.type
_entity_poly.pdbx_seq_one_letter_code
_entity_poly.pdbx_strand_id
1 'polypeptide(L)'
;QVGSRLERVVDDDLDINHQVIADDLADELIKALDDPALEAVAIMRLQGFTNDEIADKLQLTRRTIQRMLNLIRAKWQRRFAVDESEEMRNTE
;
A
#
# COMPACT_ATOMS: atom_id res chain seq x y z
N GLN A 1 29.46 -15.70 7.94
CA GLN A 1 29.18 -14.29 8.24
C GLN A 1 29.49 -13.48 6.99
N VAL A 2 28.48 -13.17 6.18
CA VAL A 2 28.55 -12.11 5.16
C VAL A 2 27.22 -11.39 5.22
N GLY A 3 27.21 -10.26 5.93
CA GLY A 3 26.10 -9.33 5.95
C GLY A 3 26.08 -8.63 4.60
N SER A 4 25.20 -9.09 3.70
CA SER A 4 24.95 -8.39 2.45
C SER A 4 24.23 -7.08 2.77
N ARG A 5 25.01 -6.02 2.62
CA ARG A 5 24.61 -4.62 2.62
C ARG A 5 23.50 -4.43 1.58
N LEU A 6 22.25 -4.51 2.01
CA LEU A 6 21.08 -4.16 1.21
C LEU A 6 21.13 -2.65 0.93
N GLU A 7 21.66 -2.31 -0.24
CA GLU A 7 21.36 -1.06 -0.91
C GLU A 7 19.84 -0.94 -0.96
N ARG A 8 19.28 0.07 -0.29
CA ARG A 8 17.84 0.22 -0.07
C ARG A 8 17.17 0.56 -1.40
N VAL A 9 16.91 -0.47 -2.22
CA VAL A 9 15.99 -0.38 -3.35
C VAL A 9 14.62 -0.18 -2.75
N VAL A 10 14.11 1.04 -2.85
CA VAL A 10 12.73 1.35 -2.47
C VAL A 10 11.86 0.57 -3.46
N ASP A 11 11.15 -0.46 -2.97
CA ASP A 11 10.18 -1.19 -3.78
C ASP A 11 9.05 -0.20 -4.07
N ASP A 12 9.09 0.45 -5.23
CA ASP A 12 8.21 1.54 -5.66
C ASP A 12 6.83 1.01 -6.10
N ASP A 13 6.25 0.09 -5.33
CA ASP A 13 4.98 -0.58 -5.68
C ASP A 13 3.74 0.20 -5.18
N LEU A 14 3.95 1.11 -4.23
CA LEU A 14 2.97 2.06 -3.74
C LEU A 14 3.58 3.46 -3.81
N ASP A 15 3.47 4.08 -4.98
CA ASP A 15 3.50 5.53 -5.13
C ASP A 15 2.25 6.14 -4.42
N ILE A 16 2.06 5.82 -3.14
CA ILE A 16 1.32 6.69 -2.25
C ILE A 16 2.31 7.81 -1.99
N ASN A 17 2.22 8.88 -2.77
CA ASN A 17 2.94 10.11 -2.51
C ASN A 17 2.94 10.34 -0.99
N HIS A 18 4.14 10.36 -0.36
CA HIS A 18 4.36 10.47 1.09
C HIS A 18 3.88 11.82 1.67
N GLN A 19 3.00 12.51 0.95
CA GLN A 19 2.34 13.74 1.29
C GLN A 19 1.33 13.43 2.40
N VAL A 20 1.84 13.49 3.64
CA VAL A 20 1.12 13.59 4.92
C VAL A 20 -0.38 13.30 4.78
N ILE A 21 -0.72 12.01 4.65
CA ILE A 21 -2.10 11.58 4.86
C ILE A 21 -2.36 11.85 6.34
N ALA A 22 -3.37 12.66 6.65
CA ALA A 22 -3.79 12.87 8.03
C ALA A 22 -4.01 11.49 8.68
N ASP A 23 -3.48 11.27 9.88
CA ASP A 23 -3.46 9.97 10.58
C ASP A 23 -4.85 9.28 10.56
N ASP A 24 -5.89 10.08 10.70
CA ASP A 24 -7.31 9.69 10.67
C ASP A 24 -7.75 9.09 9.30
N LEU A 25 -7.28 9.66 8.19
CA LEU A 25 -7.60 9.17 6.84
C LEU A 25 -6.85 7.85 6.54
N ALA A 26 -5.64 7.69 7.07
CA ALA A 26 -4.90 6.44 6.93
C ALA A 26 -5.64 5.30 7.67
N ASP A 27 -6.08 5.53 8.90
CA ASP A 27 -6.80 4.54 9.70
C ASP A 27 -8.10 4.08 9.02
N GLU A 28 -8.88 5.01 8.45
CA GLU A 28 -10.10 4.67 7.70
C GLU A 28 -9.80 3.86 6.42
N LEU A 29 -8.70 4.16 5.72
CA LEU A 29 -8.28 3.41 4.53
C LEU A 29 -7.78 1.99 4.87
N ILE A 30 -7.11 1.85 6.01
CA ILE A 30 -6.67 0.56 6.55
C ILE A 30 -7.90 -0.26 6.95
N LYS A 31 -8.82 0.29 7.75
CA LYS A 31 -10.08 -0.37 8.14
C LYS A 31 -10.92 -0.80 6.94
N ALA A 32 -10.94 -0.01 5.87
CA ALA A 32 -11.66 -0.36 4.64
C ALA A 32 -11.12 -1.61 3.93
N LEU A 33 -9.91 -2.09 4.28
CA LEU A 33 -9.38 -3.34 3.74
C LEU A 33 -10.09 -4.57 4.31
N ASP A 34 -10.74 -4.49 5.47
CA ASP A 34 -11.49 -5.60 6.10
C ASP A 34 -10.72 -6.92 6.09
N ASP A 35 -9.39 -6.86 6.20
CA ASP A 35 -8.51 -8.02 6.19
C ASP A 35 -7.24 -7.72 6.99
N PRO A 36 -7.03 -8.41 8.13
CA PRO A 36 -5.95 -8.09 9.06
C PRO A 36 -4.55 -8.29 8.46
N ALA A 37 -4.41 -9.17 7.46
CA ALA A 37 -3.13 -9.34 6.77
C ALA A 37 -2.86 -8.17 5.81
N LEU A 38 -3.88 -7.71 5.08
CA LEU A 38 -3.77 -6.53 4.21
C LEU A 38 -3.52 -5.26 5.03
N GLU A 39 -4.17 -5.09 6.18
CA GLU A 39 -3.96 -3.98 7.11
C GLU A 39 -2.50 -3.93 7.59
N ALA A 40 -1.95 -5.06 8.06
CA ALA A 40 -0.56 -5.14 8.50
C ALA A 40 0.43 -4.80 7.38
N VAL A 41 0.20 -5.33 6.18
CA VAL A 41 1.04 -5.05 4.99
C VAL A 41 0.98 -3.56 4.63
N ALA A 42 -0.20 -2.95 4.64
CA ALA A 42 -0.38 -1.54 4.32
C ALA A 42 0.29 -0.62 5.37
N ILE A 43 0.14 -0.90 6.67
CA ILE A 43 0.83 -0.16 7.74
C ILE A 43 2.35 -0.26 7.57
N MET A 44 2.88 -1.45 7.34
CA MET A 44 4.32 -1.63 7.11
C MET A 44 4.80 -0.85 5.86
N ARG A 45 4.01 -0.80 4.79
CA ARG A 45 4.37 0.01 3.62
C ARG A 45 4.37 1.51 3.93
N LEU A 46 3.40 2.01 4.70
CA LEU A 46 3.35 3.41 5.13
C LEU A 46 4.54 3.78 6.05
N GLN A 47 5.03 2.82 6.84
CA GLN A 47 6.24 2.98 7.65
C GLN A 47 7.56 2.93 6.86
N GLY A 48 7.50 2.62 5.55
CA GLY A 48 8.66 2.61 4.66
C GLY A 48 9.38 1.26 4.56
N PHE A 49 8.75 0.15 4.97
CA PHE A 49 9.32 -1.19 4.78
C PHE A 49 9.27 -1.62 3.31
N THR A 50 10.28 -2.37 2.88
CA THR A 50 10.31 -2.97 1.54
C THR A 50 9.49 -4.26 1.48
N ASN A 51 9.08 -4.67 0.28
CA ASN A 51 8.30 -5.89 0.07
C ASN A 51 9.02 -7.15 0.60
N ASP A 52 10.35 -7.17 0.56
CA ASP A 52 11.17 -8.26 1.09
C ASP A 52 11.17 -8.30 2.62
N GLU A 53 11.30 -7.13 3.27
CA GLU A 53 11.25 -7.03 4.73
C GLU A 53 9.87 -7.39 5.29
N ILE A 54 8.81 -7.01 4.59
CA ILE A 54 7.43 -7.37 4.95
C ILE A 54 7.21 -8.87 4.78
N ALA A 55 7.72 -9.45 3.68
CA ALA A 55 7.68 -10.88 3.43
C ALA A 55 8.38 -11.67 4.55
N ASP A 56 9.58 -11.25 4.95
CA ASP A 56 10.32 -11.87 6.05
C ASP A 56 9.57 -11.76 7.40
N LYS A 57 9.06 -10.56 7.73
CA LYS A 57 8.31 -10.32 8.97
C LYS A 57 7.02 -11.12 9.09
N LEU A 58 6.28 -11.25 7.99
CA LEU A 58 5.01 -11.99 7.96
C LEU A 58 5.21 -13.48 7.64
N GLN A 59 6.46 -13.92 7.41
CA GLN A 59 6.81 -15.27 6.93
C GLN A 59 6.05 -15.67 5.66
N LEU A 60 5.84 -14.70 4.76
CA LEU A 60 5.20 -14.87 3.47
C LEU A 60 6.21 -14.71 2.34
N THR A 61 5.84 -15.15 1.14
CA THR A 61 6.70 -14.93 -0.04
C THR A 61 6.53 -13.52 -0.57
N ARG A 62 7.58 -12.94 -1.18
CA ARG A 62 7.50 -11.64 -1.88
C ARG A 62 6.31 -11.58 -2.86
N ARG A 63 6.05 -12.67 -3.60
CA ARG A 63 4.89 -12.74 -4.51
C ARG A 63 3.55 -12.64 -3.80
N THR A 64 3.44 -13.19 -2.59
CA THR A 64 2.23 -13.05 -1.76
C THR A 64 2.03 -11.60 -1.37
N ILE A 65 3.10 -10.93 -0.90
CA ILE A 65 3.07 -9.50 -0.56
C ILE A 65 2.67 -8.67 -1.77
N GLN A 66 3.29 -8.88 -2.93
CA GLN A 66 2.97 -8.16 -4.17
C GLN A 66 1.50 -8.34 -4.58
N ARG A 67 0.93 -9.55 -4.40
CA ARG A 67 -0.51 -9.79 -4.63
C ARG A 67 -1.39 -9.05 -3.64
N MET A 68 -1.01 -9.04 -2.36
CA MET A 68 -1.71 -8.31 -1.31
C MET A 68 -1.72 -6.80 -1.58
N LEU A 69 -0.58 -6.23 -2.00
CA LEU A 69 -0.46 -4.82 -2.38
C LEU A 69 -1.34 -4.47 -3.59
N ASN A 70 -1.36 -5.32 -4.61
CA ASN A 70 -2.27 -5.15 -5.74
C ASN A 70 -3.75 -5.17 -5.31
N LEU A 71 -4.13 -6.01 -4.34
CA LEU A 71 -5.49 -6.04 -3.78
C LEU A 71 -5.81 -4.76 -3.00
N ILE A 72 -4.90 -4.29 -2.16
CA ILE A 72 -5.03 -3.03 -1.42
C ILE A 72 -5.25 -1.88 -2.40
N ARG A 73 -4.42 -1.79 -3.44
CA ARG A 73 -4.54 -0.78 -4.50
C ARG A 73 -5.90 -0.86 -5.20
N ALA A 74 -6.37 -2.05 -5.57
CA ALA A 74 -7.67 -2.22 -6.20
C ALA A 74 -8.84 -1.80 -5.28
N LYS A 75 -8.77 -2.11 -3.98
CA LYS A 75 -9.78 -1.70 -2.99
C LYS A 75 -9.83 -0.19 -2.83
N TRP A 76 -8.68 0.46 -2.70
CA TRP A 76 -8.61 1.91 -2.59
C TRP A 76 -9.00 2.61 -3.89
N GLN A 77 -8.54 2.11 -5.05
CA GLN A 77 -9.00 2.62 -6.34
C GLN A 77 -10.52 2.53 -6.45
N ARG A 78 -11.16 1.44 -6.02
CA ARG A 78 -12.63 1.37 -6.02
C ARG A 78 -13.29 2.40 -5.10
N ARG A 79 -12.63 2.74 -3.99
CA ARG A 79 -13.11 3.72 -3.01
C ARG A 79 -12.94 5.17 -3.49
N PHE A 80 -11.85 5.46 -4.20
CA PHE A 80 -11.48 6.79 -4.72
C PHE A 80 -11.93 7.02 -6.18
N ALA A 81 -12.17 5.98 -6.98
CA ALA A 81 -12.72 6.08 -8.34
C ALA A 81 -14.17 6.59 -8.38
N VAL A 82 -14.71 7.01 -7.24
CA VAL A 82 -15.92 7.82 -7.15
C VAL A 82 -15.65 9.26 -7.62
N ASP A 83 -14.40 9.69 -7.77
CA ASP A 83 -14.05 11.09 -8.08
C ASP A 83 -13.86 11.40 -9.58
N GLU A 84 -13.51 10.43 -10.43
CA GLU A 84 -13.21 10.72 -11.86
C GLU A 84 -14.44 10.76 -12.79
N SER A 85 -15.64 10.47 -12.29
CA SER A 85 -16.88 10.48 -13.13
C SER A 85 -17.58 11.85 -13.18
N GLU A 86 -17.14 12.84 -12.40
CA GLU A 86 -17.71 14.20 -12.39
C GLU A 86 -16.95 15.17 -13.30
N GLU A 87 -15.66 14.94 -13.59
CA GLU A 87 -14.84 15.89 -14.37
C GLU A 87 -15.16 15.91 -15.88
N MET A 88 -15.94 14.94 -16.38
CA MET A 88 -16.40 14.92 -17.78
C MET A 88 -17.84 15.43 -17.99
N ARG A 89 -18.52 15.95 -16.94
CA ARG A 89 -19.89 16.50 -17.05
C ARG A 89 -19.98 18.02 -17.04
N ASN A 90 -18.90 18.75 -16.79
CA ASN A 90 -18.92 20.22 -16.72
C ASN A 90 -18.01 20.90 -17.78
N THR A 91 -18.12 20.43 -19.01
CA THR A 91 -17.80 21.20 -20.22
C THR A 91 -19.01 21.10 -21.13
N GLU A 92 -20.02 21.91 -20.85
CA GLU A 92 -21.06 22.28 -21.80
C GLU A 92 -21.45 23.74 -21.57
#